data_AF-A0A954QMR6-F1
#
_entry.id   AF-A0A954QMR6-F1
#
_cell.length_a   1.000
_cell.length_b   1.000
_cell.length_c   1.000
_cell.angle_alpha   90.00
_cell.angle_beta   90.00
_cell.angle_gamma   90.00
#
_symmetry.space_group_name_H-M   'P 1'
#
loop_
_entity.id
_entity.type
_entity.pdbx_description
1 polymer ?
#
loop_
_entity_poly.entity_id
_entity_poly.type
_entity_poly.pdbx_seq_one_letter_code
_entity_poly.pdbx_strand_id
1 'polypeptide(L)'
;MPYLPLFVDEYLYAHWSEQLDQFLRDRDAEVRQTLLEWNGRDKSLSESQLDGLFVDKIFRGLWNYWGTGTAGSLPGYTLLSQYPITGAGQTGGTGKADLALGHFEHDKIPPVPQVLCEFKDIKSGLDAPQNRKGNDRSPVQQCLDYLKYAFDKTPINSTLQPTWGIVTDMNEFRLYFRKAGAAQCLQFFIEGNGRGVSLIDDTPEAARRRFLFCQVFARENLLAPFGRSPLEKLLEQQWTHEKNLEKNFYKEYQAYRQHVYEAIVSENPNFQGTRGDLVRITQRFLDRCIFLLFCEDMGKALRFPTDLLRDILIRESLSPTYASGFENIWALVKQLFHAMRDGGPFPPDHEINRFNGGLFEDLGELEQLRIPNRVFCAKGQGESQQKLVEYPDTLLYLSGTYNFGAHGSAGTRTITLYTLGRIFEQSITDLEYMHAEAEGVQTIAKITKRKRDGVYYTPEWVTHYIVQEVVGARLADERERLGLVLGADIPEDEIRKYRRATRKPKSNAATRYVDLLDKYRDFLDS
;
A
#
# COMPACT_ATOMS: atom_id res chain seq x y z
N MET A 1 -1.29 -1.96 13.39
CA MET A 1 -2.08 -1.86 12.14
C MET A 1 -1.17 -2.22 10.98
N PRO A 2 -1.68 -2.76 9.86
CA PRO A 2 -0.85 -2.89 8.66
C PRO A 2 -0.45 -1.49 8.18
N TYR A 3 0.84 -1.27 7.95
CA TYR A 3 1.38 -0.02 7.40
C TYR A 3 1.03 0.06 5.91
N LEU A 4 0.78 1.27 5.41
CA LEU A 4 0.72 1.48 3.97
C LEU A 4 2.15 1.31 3.40
N PRO A 5 2.32 0.63 2.26
CA PRO A 5 3.63 0.40 1.69
C PRO A 5 4.23 1.72 1.22
N LEU A 6 5.48 2.01 1.62
CA LEU A 6 6.19 3.22 1.20
C LEU A 6 6.56 3.19 -0.29
N PHE A 7 6.79 2.01 -0.83
CA PHE A 7 7.09 1.76 -2.24
C PHE A 7 6.19 0.66 -2.78
N VAL A 8 5.89 0.72 -4.07
CA VAL A 8 5.35 -0.44 -4.80
C VAL A 8 6.54 -1.32 -5.17
N ASP A 9 6.59 -2.54 -4.63
CA ASP A 9 7.70 -3.47 -4.84
C ASP A 9 7.97 -3.72 -6.34
N GLU A 10 6.91 -3.88 -7.13
CA GLU A 10 6.97 -4.10 -8.58
C GLU A 10 7.58 -2.92 -9.33
N TYR A 11 7.38 -1.70 -8.83
CA TYR A 11 8.04 -0.52 -9.38
C TYR A 11 9.55 -0.56 -9.15
N LEU A 12 9.99 -0.98 -7.95
CA LEU A 12 11.41 -1.17 -7.64
C LEU A 12 12.04 -2.30 -8.46
N TYR A 13 11.34 -3.43 -8.61
CA TYR A 13 11.80 -4.54 -9.46
C TYR A 13 11.92 -4.14 -10.93
N ALA A 14 10.98 -3.34 -11.45
CA ALA A 14 11.06 -2.80 -12.81
C ALA A 14 12.28 -1.89 -12.98
N HIS A 15 12.50 -1.00 -12.00
CA HIS A 15 13.60 -0.04 -12.04
C HIS A 15 14.97 -0.71 -12.01
N TRP A 16 15.10 -1.82 -11.27
CA TRP A 16 16.35 -2.55 -11.13
C TRP A 16 16.32 -3.97 -11.74
N SER A 17 15.64 -4.15 -12.86
CA SER A 17 15.46 -5.48 -13.48
C SER A 17 16.79 -6.15 -13.84
N GLU A 18 17.72 -5.42 -14.45
CA GLU A 18 19.05 -5.93 -14.81
C GLU A 18 19.89 -6.31 -13.57
N GLN A 19 19.83 -5.49 -12.52
CA GLN A 19 20.54 -5.75 -11.27
C GLN A 19 19.93 -6.94 -10.51
N LEU A 20 18.60 -7.12 -10.59
CA LEU A 20 17.91 -8.27 -10.00
C LEU A 20 18.41 -9.56 -10.65
N ASP A 21 18.43 -9.62 -11.98
CA ASP A 21 18.92 -10.79 -12.71
C ASP A 21 20.37 -11.12 -12.37
N GLN A 22 21.23 -10.11 -12.24
CA GLN A 22 22.62 -10.31 -11.83
C GLN A 22 22.72 -10.79 -10.39
N PHE A 23 21.96 -10.19 -9.47
CA PHE A 23 21.97 -10.56 -8.05
C PHE A 23 21.52 -12.01 -7.83
N LEU A 24 20.46 -12.44 -8.51
CA LEU A 24 19.94 -13.80 -8.41
C LEU A 24 20.96 -14.85 -8.84
N ARG A 25 21.84 -14.51 -9.79
CA ARG A 25 22.93 -15.40 -10.24
C ARG A 25 24.12 -15.41 -9.28
N ASP A 26 24.53 -14.24 -8.79
CA ASP A 26 25.87 -14.09 -8.22
C ASP A 26 25.89 -13.93 -6.70
N ARG A 27 24.84 -13.36 -6.11
CA ARG A 27 24.86 -12.86 -4.72
C ARG A 27 23.78 -13.42 -3.81
N ASP A 28 22.66 -13.90 -4.37
CA ASP A 28 21.52 -14.35 -3.56
C ASP A 28 21.90 -15.41 -2.52
N ALA A 29 22.69 -16.41 -2.91
CA ALA A 29 23.13 -17.48 -2.02
C ALA A 29 24.02 -16.97 -0.87
N GLU A 30 24.95 -16.05 -1.15
CA GLU A 30 25.83 -15.43 -0.15
C GLU A 30 25.03 -14.60 0.85
N VAL A 31 24.09 -13.78 0.36
CA VAL A 31 23.22 -12.96 1.20
C VAL A 31 22.34 -13.85 2.08
N ARG A 32 21.72 -14.88 1.49
CA ARG A 32 20.90 -15.83 2.24
C ARG A 32 21.71 -16.51 3.35
N GLN A 33 22.93 -16.94 3.06
CA GLN A 33 23.81 -17.57 4.04
C GLN A 33 24.15 -16.60 5.18
N THR A 34 24.47 -15.34 4.86
CA THR A 34 24.74 -14.31 5.87
C THR A 34 23.54 -14.08 6.79
N LEU A 35 22.33 -14.06 6.24
CA LEU A 35 21.08 -13.89 7.01
C LEU A 35 20.73 -15.13 7.84
N LEU A 36 21.02 -16.33 7.35
CA LEU A 36 20.86 -17.58 8.11
C LEU A 36 21.80 -17.61 9.32
N GLU A 37 23.07 -17.25 9.13
CA GLU A 37 24.04 -17.14 10.23
C GLU A 37 23.61 -16.09 11.26
N TRP A 38 23.10 -14.95 10.78
CA TRP A 38 22.55 -13.94 11.68
C TRP A 38 21.33 -14.46 12.44
N ASN A 39 20.41 -15.18 11.79
CA ASN A 39 19.25 -15.75 12.47
C ASN A 39 19.66 -16.78 13.55
N GLY A 40 20.71 -17.57 13.25
CA GLY A 40 21.31 -18.55 14.15
C GLY A 40 22.34 -18.00 15.15
N ARG A 41 22.44 -16.67 15.32
CA ARG A 41 23.41 -16.02 16.22
C ARG A 41 23.29 -16.48 17.67
N ASP A 42 24.40 -16.36 18.41
CA ASP A 42 24.43 -16.64 19.84
C ASP A 42 23.66 -15.59 20.64
N LYS A 43 22.50 -16.00 21.16
CA LYS A 43 21.59 -15.14 21.95
C LYS A 43 22.07 -14.91 23.39
N SER A 44 23.20 -15.48 23.81
CA SER A 44 23.80 -15.27 25.13
C SER A 44 24.70 -14.04 25.23
N LEU A 45 25.04 -13.43 24.09
CA LEU A 45 25.83 -12.20 24.01
C LEU A 45 25.09 -11.01 24.65
N SER A 46 25.85 -10.05 25.17
CA SER A 46 25.27 -8.79 25.66
C SER A 46 24.71 -7.94 24.51
N GLU A 47 23.74 -7.07 24.81
CA GLU A 47 23.11 -6.15 23.84
C GLU A 47 24.16 -5.36 23.03
N SER A 48 25.15 -4.77 23.71
CA SER A 48 26.23 -4.02 23.04
C SER A 48 27.11 -4.89 22.12
N GLN A 49 27.30 -6.16 22.43
CA GLN A 49 28.05 -7.08 21.56
C GLN A 49 27.21 -7.50 20.35
N LEU A 50 25.91 -7.73 20.55
CA LEU A 50 24.97 -8.03 19.48
C LEU A 50 24.84 -6.85 18.52
N ASP A 51 24.74 -5.62 19.02
CA ASP A 51 24.73 -4.39 18.23
C ASP A 51 25.98 -4.27 17.36
N GLY A 52 27.16 -4.50 17.93
CA GLY A 52 28.42 -4.45 17.21
C GLY A 52 28.47 -5.48 16.06
N LEU A 53 28.14 -6.74 16.36
CA LEU A 53 28.10 -7.82 15.36
C LEU A 53 27.03 -7.56 14.28
N PHE A 54 25.89 -7.01 14.66
CA PHE A 54 24.80 -6.65 13.76
C PHE A 54 25.25 -5.59 12.75
N VAL A 55 25.85 -4.51 13.26
CA VAL A 55 26.39 -3.43 12.44
C VAL A 55 27.46 -3.94 11.49
N ASP A 56 28.36 -4.80 11.96
CA ASP A 56 29.42 -5.37 11.12
C ASP A 56 28.87 -6.28 10.02
N LYS A 57 28.01 -7.25 10.35
CA LYS A 57 27.47 -8.19 9.35
C LYS A 57 26.52 -7.53 8.36
N ILE A 58 25.60 -6.69 8.83
CA ILE A 58 24.51 -6.16 7.99
C ILE A 58 24.90 -4.81 7.38
N PHE A 59 25.19 -3.79 8.18
CA PHE A 59 25.47 -2.45 7.66
C PHE A 59 26.80 -2.40 6.91
N ARG A 60 27.88 -2.96 7.46
CA ARG A 60 29.17 -2.95 6.77
C ARG A 60 29.25 -4.04 5.70
N GLY A 61 28.91 -5.28 6.05
CA GLY A 61 29.01 -6.44 5.16
C GLY A 61 28.03 -6.41 3.97
N LEU A 62 26.73 -6.28 4.23
CA LEU A 62 25.72 -6.36 3.17
C LEU A 62 25.46 -5.01 2.49
N TRP A 63 25.42 -3.92 3.26
CA TRP A 63 25.00 -2.60 2.75
C TRP A 63 26.15 -1.63 2.45
N ASN A 64 27.39 -2.07 2.64
CA ASN A 64 28.61 -1.38 2.23
C ASN A 64 28.80 0.02 2.88
N TYR A 65 28.47 0.14 4.17
CA TYR A 65 28.85 1.27 5.01
C TYR A 65 30.21 1.02 5.68
N TRP A 66 30.87 2.10 6.12
CA TRP A 66 32.12 1.99 6.89
C TRP A 66 32.18 3.05 7.99
N GLY A 67 32.80 2.69 9.11
CA GLY A 67 32.97 3.56 10.28
C GLY A 67 34.33 4.24 10.31
N THR A 68 34.57 4.96 11.41
CA THR A 68 35.86 5.59 11.72
C THR A 68 36.98 4.56 11.76
N GLY A 69 38.05 4.77 10.98
CA GLY A 69 39.26 3.94 11.01
C GLY A 69 39.15 2.57 10.32
N THR A 70 38.03 2.24 9.68
CA THR A 70 37.82 0.94 9.00
C THR A 70 38.11 0.94 7.51
N ALA A 71 38.18 2.11 6.85
CA ALA A 71 38.49 2.23 5.43
C ALA A 71 39.88 2.83 5.24
N GLY A 72 40.89 1.99 4.97
CA GLY A 72 42.30 2.39 5.02
C GLY A 72 42.69 3.61 4.15
N SER A 73 41.99 3.88 3.03
CA SER A 73 42.32 4.94 2.07
C SER A 73 41.15 5.84 1.64
N LEU A 74 39.92 5.61 2.14
CA LEU A 74 38.77 6.43 1.78
C LEU A 74 38.66 7.64 2.71
N PRO A 75 38.37 8.86 2.20
CA PRO A 75 38.16 10.02 3.03
C PRO A 75 36.88 9.88 3.84
N GLY A 76 36.97 10.15 5.14
CA GLY A 76 35.84 10.18 6.06
C GLY A 76 35.21 8.81 6.34
N TYR A 77 34.00 8.83 6.89
CA TYR A 77 33.21 7.64 7.20
C TYR A 77 31.73 7.84 6.88
N THR A 78 31.02 6.72 6.74
CA THR A 78 29.60 6.73 6.35
C THR A 78 28.63 6.31 7.44
N LEU A 79 29.17 5.90 8.60
CA LEU A 79 28.42 5.34 9.71
C LEU A 79 29.03 5.82 11.04
N LEU A 80 28.20 6.37 11.92
CA LEU A 80 28.57 6.79 13.27
C LEU A 80 27.61 6.21 14.31
N SER A 81 28.15 5.53 15.32
CA SER A 81 27.37 5.01 16.43
C SER A 81 27.07 6.08 17.47
N GLN A 82 25.94 5.96 18.17
CA GLN A 82 25.58 6.83 19.29
C GLN A 82 25.56 8.32 18.90
N TYR A 83 24.99 8.63 17.72
CA TYR A 83 24.98 9.97 17.15
C TYR A 83 24.13 10.93 18.00
N PRO A 84 24.70 12.05 18.50
CA PRO A 84 23.98 12.97 19.37
C PRO A 84 22.99 13.85 18.61
N ILE A 85 21.75 13.90 19.09
CA ILE A 85 20.68 14.73 18.53
C ILE A 85 20.18 15.68 19.61
N THR A 86 20.60 16.93 19.51
CA THR A 86 20.26 17.95 20.50
C THR A 86 18.74 18.19 20.47
N GLY A 87 18.09 18.27 21.63
CA GLY A 87 16.65 18.55 21.75
C GLY A 87 15.76 17.30 21.74
N ALA A 88 16.31 16.14 21.41
CA ALA A 88 15.56 14.89 21.32
C ALA A 88 15.58 14.02 22.60
N GLY A 89 16.29 14.46 23.64
CA GLY A 89 16.33 13.78 24.93
C GLY A 89 14.98 13.80 25.64
N GLN A 90 14.74 12.83 26.54
CA GLN A 90 13.47 12.66 27.24
C GLN A 90 13.00 13.93 28.01
N THR A 91 13.93 14.75 28.48
CA THR A 91 13.66 16.03 29.16
C THR A 91 13.93 17.27 28.30
N GLY A 92 14.05 17.11 26.98
CA GLY A 92 14.46 18.17 26.04
C GLY A 92 15.97 18.36 25.88
N GLY A 93 16.79 17.48 26.50
CA GLY A 93 18.25 17.45 26.35
C GLY A 93 18.73 16.79 25.05
N THR A 94 19.95 16.27 25.04
CA THR A 94 20.50 15.55 23.86
C THR A 94 20.09 14.08 23.90
N GLY A 95 19.34 13.64 22.88
CA GLY A 95 19.11 12.23 22.60
C GLY A 95 20.29 11.61 21.84
N LYS A 96 20.34 10.29 21.75
CA LYS A 96 21.33 9.59 20.94
C LYS A 96 20.63 8.56 20.07
N ALA A 97 20.82 8.65 18.76
CA ALA A 97 20.44 7.59 17.84
C ALA A 97 21.49 6.48 17.90
N ASP A 98 21.06 5.22 17.80
CA ASP A 98 21.97 4.07 17.88
C ASP A 98 22.99 4.11 16.73
N LEU A 99 22.53 4.56 15.55
CA LEU A 99 23.35 4.77 14.37
C LEU A 99 22.90 6.00 13.59
N ALA A 100 23.85 6.71 12.98
CA ALA A 100 23.61 7.69 11.93
C ALA A 100 24.41 7.35 10.69
N LEU A 101 23.79 7.49 9.52
CA LEU A 101 24.43 7.27 8.22
C LEU A 101 24.43 8.58 7.44
N GLY A 102 25.58 8.92 6.84
CA GLY A 102 25.82 10.19 6.17
C GLY A 102 27.27 10.30 5.77
N HIS A 103 27.64 11.29 4.95
CA HIS A 103 29.05 11.51 4.63
C HIS A 103 29.67 12.40 5.70
N PHE A 104 30.43 11.79 6.61
CA PHE A 104 31.08 12.48 7.72
C PHE A 104 32.59 12.64 7.46
N GLU A 105 33.18 13.70 8.02
CA GLU A 105 34.62 14.02 7.87
C GLU A 105 35.08 14.07 6.39
N HIS A 106 34.28 14.74 5.56
CA HIS A 106 34.59 14.97 4.16
C HIS A 106 34.57 16.48 3.86
N ASP A 107 35.71 17.06 3.48
CA ASP A 107 35.93 18.52 3.40
C ASP A 107 34.89 19.30 2.58
N LYS A 108 34.28 18.64 1.59
CA LYS A 108 33.33 19.26 0.65
C LYS A 108 31.86 18.86 0.87
N ILE A 109 31.57 18.00 1.84
CA ILE A 109 30.22 17.49 2.07
C ILE A 109 29.79 17.88 3.49
N PRO A 110 28.64 18.56 3.67
CA PRO A 110 28.12 18.85 4.99
C PRO A 110 27.96 17.56 5.81
N PRO A 111 28.36 17.52 7.09
CA PRO A 111 28.28 16.32 7.95
C PRO A 111 26.85 16.09 8.45
N VAL A 112 25.90 16.03 7.52
CA VAL A 112 24.47 15.87 7.79
C VAL A 112 24.15 14.37 7.85
N PRO A 113 23.51 13.89 8.93
CA PRO A 113 23.01 12.52 8.96
C PRO A 113 21.81 12.41 8.03
N GLN A 114 21.96 11.71 6.90
CA GLN A 114 20.88 11.49 5.94
C GLN A 114 19.93 10.38 6.40
N VAL A 115 20.44 9.43 7.19
CA VAL A 115 19.68 8.35 7.80
C VAL A 115 19.94 8.31 9.30
N LEU A 116 18.89 8.08 10.08
CA LEU A 116 18.99 7.81 11.52
C LEU A 116 18.38 6.45 11.82
N CYS A 117 19.04 5.69 12.70
CA CYS A 117 18.63 4.35 13.07
C CYS A 117 18.31 4.23 14.56
N GLU A 118 17.28 3.46 14.87
CA GLU A 118 16.92 3.06 16.23
C GLU A 118 16.83 1.52 16.29
N PHE A 119 17.55 0.92 17.22
CA PHE A 119 17.59 -0.52 17.47
C PHE A 119 16.79 -0.88 18.71
N LYS A 120 16.24 -2.10 18.72
CA LYS A 120 15.59 -2.68 19.89
C LYS A 120 15.88 -4.16 20.03
N ASP A 121 15.71 -4.62 21.27
CA ASP A 121 15.61 -6.05 21.55
C ASP A 121 14.38 -6.66 20.86
N ILE A 122 14.59 -7.84 20.26
CA ILE A 122 13.59 -8.70 19.58
C ILE A 122 12.30 -8.89 20.42
N LYS A 123 12.39 -8.82 21.74
CA LYS A 123 11.29 -9.13 22.67
C LYS A 123 10.26 -8.01 22.84
N SER A 124 10.58 -6.78 22.45
CA SER A 124 9.81 -5.60 22.89
C SER A 124 8.81 -5.07 21.86
N GLY A 125 8.88 -5.54 20.61
CA GLY A 125 8.06 -5.02 19.50
C GLY A 125 8.43 -3.58 19.12
N LEU A 126 8.33 -3.25 17.82
CA LEU A 126 8.76 -1.93 17.31
C LEU A 126 7.77 -0.79 17.57
N ASP A 127 6.52 -1.14 17.89
CA ASP A 127 5.41 -0.19 18.02
C ASP A 127 4.93 -0.01 19.47
N ALA A 128 5.39 -0.86 20.38
CA ALA A 128 5.02 -0.77 21.78
C ALA A 128 5.73 0.42 22.45
N PRO A 129 5.02 1.18 23.31
CA PRO A 129 5.64 2.14 24.21
C PRO A 129 6.77 1.49 25.01
N GLN A 130 7.86 2.22 25.22
CA GLN A 130 8.94 1.72 26.06
C GLN A 130 8.51 1.69 27.53
N ASN A 131 8.72 0.55 28.22
CA ASN A 131 8.45 0.40 29.66
C ASN A 131 9.52 1.10 30.54
N ARG A 132 9.95 2.31 30.18
CA ARG A 132 10.90 3.12 30.94
C ARG A 132 10.16 4.26 31.62
N LYS A 133 10.41 4.48 32.92
CA LYS A 133 9.75 5.51 33.73
C LYS A 133 9.94 6.89 33.09
N GLY A 134 8.87 7.45 32.49
CA GLY A 134 8.86 8.77 31.86
C GLY A 134 9.16 8.80 30.35
N ASN A 135 9.15 7.66 29.64
CA ASN A 135 9.29 7.65 28.17
C ASN A 135 8.30 6.66 27.52
N ASP A 136 7.13 7.17 27.17
CA ASP A 136 6.05 6.36 26.57
C ASP A 136 6.17 6.24 25.04
N ARG A 137 7.29 6.70 24.46
CA ARG A 137 7.51 6.67 23.00
C ARG A 137 7.83 5.26 22.53
N SER A 138 7.26 4.87 21.40
CA SER A 138 7.68 3.66 20.68
C SER A 138 9.05 3.88 20.00
N PRO A 139 9.78 2.80 19.69
CA PRO A 139 11.00 2.83 18.87
C PRO A 139 10.83 3.61 17.55
N VAL A 140 9.70 3.39 16.86
CA VAL A 140 9.38 4.12 15.62
C VAL A 140 9.23 5.61 15.88
N GLN A 141 8.47 5.99 16.91
CA GLN A 141 8.23 7.39 17.22
C GLN A 141 9.51 8.10 17.65
N GLN A 142 10.37 7.42 18.40
CA GLN A 142 11.68 7.94 18.78
C GLN A 142 12.58 8.20 17.57
N CYS A 143 12.64 7.27 16.60
CA CYS A 143 13.41 7.44 15.37
C CYS A 143 12.88 8.61 14.51
N LEU A 144 11.56 8.75 14.38
CA LEU A 144 10.95 9.85 13.65
C LEU A 144 11.15 11.21 14.33
N ASP A 145 11.10 11.26 15.67
CA ASP A 145 11.45 12.45 16.45
C ASP A 145 12.91 12.84 16.18
N TYR A 146 13.83 11.87 16.25
CA TYR A 146 15.25 12.06 15.94
C TYR A 146 15.47 12.67 14.57
N LEU A 147 14.78 12.17 13.54
CA LEU A 147 14.81 12.75 12.20
C LEU A 147 14.27 14.16 12.13
N LYS A 148 13.15 14.41 12.80
CA LYS A 148 12.55 15.74 12.85
C LYS A 148 13.51 16.75 13.49
N TYR A 149 14.05 16.44 14.68
CA TYR A 149 14.99 17.33 15.37
C TYR A 149 16.28 17.56 14.58
N ALA A 150 16.81 16.52 13.93
CA ALA A 150 17.99 16.67 13.06
C ALA A 150 17.68 17.56 11.85
N PHE A 151 16.53 17.38 11.22
CA PHE A 151 16.07 18.19 10.09
C PHE A 151 15.88 19.66 10.48
N ASP A 152 15.17 19.92 11.57
CA ASP A 152 14.90 21.29 12.07
C ASP A 152 16.19 22.06 12.40
N LYS A 153 17.28 21.34 12.72
CA LYS A 153 18.60 21.92 13.00
C LYS A 153 19.52 21.98 11.78
N THR A 154 19.13 21.34 10.69
CA THR A 154 19.88 21.40 9.45
C THR A 154 19.59 22.74 8.77
N PRO A 155 20.62 23.53 8.38
CA PRO A 155 20.41 24.80 7.72
C PRO A 155 19.52 24.69 6.47
N ILE A 156 18.64 25.67 6.25
CA ILE A 156 17.70 25.69 5.11
C ILE A 156 18.45 25.64 3.76
N ASN A 157 19.64 26.24 3.70
CA ASN A 157 20.51 26.23 2.52
C ASN A 157 21.44 25.02 2.44
N SER A 158 21.31 24.05 3.36
CA SER A 158 22.07 22.81 3.29
C SER A 158 21.70 22.03 2.03
N THR A 159 22.72 21.53 1.36
CA THR A 159 22.60 20.72 0.14
C THR A 159 22.16 19.28 0.44
N LEU A 160 22.22 18.89 1.71
CA LEU A 160 21.79 17.59 2.23
C LEU A 160 20.83 17.78 3.39
N GLN A 161 19.93 16.83 3.58
CA GLN A 161 18.93 16.85 4.63
C GLN A 161 18.81 15.46 5.29
N PRO A 162 18.45 15.37 6.57
CA PRO A 162 17.97 14.13 7.16
C PRO A 162 16.67 13.68 6.48
N THR A 163 16.67 12.47 5.93
CA THR A 163 15.65 12.01 4.98
C THR A 163 15.00 10.70 5.43
N TRP A 164 15.80 9.76 5.93
CA TRP A 164 15.38 8.36 6.12
C TRP A 164 15.50 7.90 7.57
N GLY A 165 14.55 7.08 8.01
CA GLY A 165 14.58 6.42 9.32
C GLY A 165 14.65 4.92 9.17
N ILE A 166 15.58 4.28 9.87
CA ILE A 166 15.63 2.82 9.96
C ILE A 166 15.27 2.43 11.38
N VAL A 167 14.29 1.53 11.52
CA VAL A 167 13.90 0.98 12.81
C VAL A 167 13.95 -0.53 12.71
N THR A 168 14.64 -1.18 13.64
CA THR A 168 14.81 -2.63 13.59
C THR A 168 14.94 -3.25 14.96
N ASP A 169 14.36 -4.45 15.10
CA ASP A 169 14.58 -5.34 16.26
C ASP A 169 15.62 -6.44 15.93
N MET A 170 16.40 -6.21 14.85
CA MET A 170 17.35 -7.13 14.24
C MET A 170 16.75 -8.39 13.57
N ASN A 171 15.42 -8.52 13.54
CA ASN A 171 14.72 -9.50 12.71
C ASN A 171 13.83 -8.80 11.68
N GLU A 172 13.06 -7.83 12.14
CA GLU A 172 12.20 -6.95 11.38
C GLU A 172 12.94 -5.64 11.09
N PHE A 173 12.90 -5.20 9.84
CA PHE A 173 13.53 -3.96 9.39
C PHE A 173 12.46 -3.08 8.75
N ARG A 174 12.40 -1.83 9.17
CA ARG A 174 11.49 -0.85 8.60
C ARG A 174 12.25 0.38 8.14
N LEU A 175 12.01 0.78 6.90
CA LEU A 175 12.46 2.04 6.34
C LEU A 175 11.30 3.03 6.30
N TYR A 176 11.52 4.21 6.86
CA TYR A 176 10.59 5.33 6.90
C TYR A 176 11.15 6.52 6.13
N PHE A 177 10.25 7.25 5.45
CA PHE A 177 10.57 8.53 4.82
C PHE A 177 10.06 9.68 5.68
N ARG A 178 10.90 10.68 5.95
CA ARG A 178 10.56 11.79 6.86
C ARG A 178 9.24 12.49 6.51
N LYS A 179 8.94 12.71 5.22
CA LYS A 179 7.70 13.40 4.81
C LYS A 179 6.45 12.51 4.94
N ALA A 180 6.61 11.18 4.88
CA ALA A 180 5.50 10.24 5.03
C ALA A 180 5.21 9.90 6.51
N GLY A 181 6.21 10.04 7.38
CA GLY A 181 6.07 9.79 8.81
C GLY A 181 5.81 8.31 9.13
N ALA A 182 5.05 8.03 10.20
CA ALA A 182 4.77 6.66 10.66
C ALA A 182 3.71 5.92 9.84
N ALA A 183 2.97 6.62 8.97
CA ALA A 183 1.84 6.03 8.22
C ALA A 183 2.30 5.03 7.16
N GLN A 184 3.50 5.25 6.59
CA GLN A 184 4.05 4.45 5.50
C GLN A 184 5.45 3.95 5.83
N CYS A 185 5.71 2.67 5.56
CA CYS A 185 7.06 2.11 5.67
C CYS A 185 7.28 0.99 4.65
N LEU A 186 8.54 0.72 4.36
CA LEU A 186 8.94 -0.52 3.68
C LEU A 186 9.49 -1.50 4.71
N GLN A 187 8.95 -2.72 4.75
CA GLN A 187 9.19 -3.68 5.82
C GLN A 187 9.81 -4.98 5.30
N PHE A 188 10.82 -5.49 6.01
CA PHE A 188 11.47 -6.77 5.72
C PHE A 188 11.59 -7.62 6.98
N PHE A 189 11.55 -8.95 6.81
CA PHE A 189 11.71 -9.90 7.90
C PHE A 189 12.79 -10.91 7.56
N ILE A 190 13.80 -11.05 8.42
CA ILE A 190 14.73 -12.18 8.32
C ILE A 190 13.95 -13.48 8.47
N GLU A 191 13.19 -13.60 9.56
CA GLU A 191 12.22 -14.65 9.79
C GLU A 191 10.80 -14.03 9.91
N GLY A 192 9.93 -14.35 8.95
CA GLY A 192 8.62 -13.73 8.81
C GLY A 192 7.58 -14.24 9.80
N ASN A 193 7.61 -15.53 10.15
CA ASN A 193 6.66 -16.17 11.07
C ASN A 193 5.18 -15.84 10.77
N GLY A 194 4.83 -15.79 9.48
CA GLY A 194 3.47 -15.46 9.00
C GLY A 194 3.15 -13.97 8.92
N ARG A 195 4.09 -13.07 9.28
CA ARG A 195 3.93 -11.60 9.16
C ARG A 195 4.39 -11.05 7.81
N GLY A 196 5.12 -11.84 7.04
CA GLY A 196 5.65 -11.48 5.72
C GLY A 196 6.58 -12.57 5.18
N VAL A 197 7.15 -12.34 4.00
CA VAL A 197 8.14 -13.23 3.38
C VAL A 197 9.41 -13.30 4.25
N SER A 198 9.85 -14.50 4.61
CA SER A 198 11.11 -14.67 5.34
C SER A 198 12.29 -14.59 4.37
N LEU A 199 13.21 -13.67 4.63
CA LEU A 199 14.41 -13.52 3.79
C LEU A 199 15.33 -14.75 3.85
N ILE A 200 15.19 -15.64 4.82
CA ILE A 200 15.97 -16.88 4.91
C ILE A 200 15.39 -18.06 4.11
N ASP A 201 14.16 -17.93 3.59
CA ASP A 201 13.51 -19.01 2.86
C ASP A 201 14.19 -19.24 1.49
N ASP A 202 14.18 -20.48 1.03
CA ASP A 202 14.75 -20.85 -0.28
C ASP A 202 13.64 -20.89 -1.35
N THR A 203 13.05 -19.72 -1.61
CA THR A 203 11.98 -19.55 -2.62
C THR A 203 12.31 -18.40 -3.57
N PRO A 204 11.79 -18.40 -4.80
CA PRO A 204 11.99 -17.30 -5.75
C PRO A 204 11.50 -15.94 -5.20
N GLU A 205 10.41 -15.95 -4.42
CA GLU A 205 9.88 -14.75 -3.78
C GLU A 205 10.83 -14.22 -2.71
N ALA A 206 11.37 -15.09 -1.85
CA ALA A 206 12.37 -14.71 -0.85
C ALA A 206 13.66 -14.20 -1.49
N ALA A 207 14.09 -14.77 -2.62
CA ALA A 207 15.26 -14.31 -3.36
C ALA A 207 15.07 -12.88 -3.92
N ARG A 208 13.91 -12.61 -4.53
CA ARG A 208 13.54 -11.24 -4.96
C ARG A 208 13.46 -10.28 -3.79
N ARG A 209 12.92 -10.71 -2.64
CA ARG A 209 12.85 -9.88 -1.44
C ARG A 209 14.23 -9.60 -0.83
N ARG A 210 15.16 -10.56 -0.85
CA ARG A 210 16.57 -10.36 -0.47
C ARG A 210 17.26 -9.34 -1.36
N PHE A 211 17.01 -9.38 -2.66
CA PHE A 211 17.52 -8.37 -3.58
C PHE A 211 17.07 -6.96 -3.18
N LEU A 212 15.76 -6.74 -2.97
CA LEU A 212 15.26 -5.43 -2.52
C LEU A 212 15.85 -5.03 -1.18
N PHE A 213 15.97 -5.96 -0.23
CA PHE A 213 16.60 -5.70 1.06
C PHE A 213 18.04 -5.21 0.91
N CYS A 214 18.82 -5.78 -0.01
CA CYS A 214 20.17 -5.29 -0.30
C CYS A 214 20.16 -3.92 -1.00
N GLN A 215 19.31 -3.73 -2.01
CA GLN A 215 19.28 -2.48 -2.79
C GLN A 215 18.78 -1.29 -1.97
N VAL A 216 17.64 -1.44 -1.30
CA VAL A 216 16.98 -0.35 -0.55
C VAL A 216 17.88 0.21 0.53
N PHE A 217 18.59 -0.66 1.26
CA PHE A 217 19.42 -0.24 2.39
C PHE A 217 20.89 0.03 2.00
N ALA A 218 21.30 -0.29 0.77
CA ALA A 218 22.65 -0.01 0.30
C ALA A 218 22.98 1.47 0.42
N ARG A 219 24.21 1.74 0.88
CA ARG A 219 24.76 3.10 1.02
C ARG A 219 24.58 3.95 -0.22
N GLU A 220 24.80 3.39 -1.41
CA GLU A 220 24.66 4.10 -2.68
C GLU A 220 23.23 4.56 -3.00
N ASN A 221 22.22 3.92 -2.43
CA ASN A 221 20.82 4.28 -2.65
C ASN A 221 20.26 5.22 -1.57
N LEU A 222 20.72 5.06 -0.31
CA LEU A 222 20.29 5.91 0.81
C LEU A 222 21.09 7.20 0.98
N LEU A 223 22.37 7.22 0.61
CA LEU A 223 23.22 8.40 0.75
C LEU A 223 23.47 9.07 -0.61
N ALA A 224 23.47 10.40 -0.61
CA ALA A 224 24.02 11.22 -1.69
C ALA A 224 25.12 12.15 -1.16
N PRO A 225 26.15 12.46 -1.98
CA PRO A 225 27.13 13.48 -1.64
C PRO A 225 26.56 14.90 -1.79
N PHE A 226 25.48 15.07 -2.55
CA PHE A 226 24.77 16.33 -2.76
C PHE A 226 23.33 16.07 -3.21
N GLY A 227 22.38 16.84 -2.67
CA GLY A 227 20.97 16.76 -3.04
C GLY A 227 20.31 15.47 -2.54
N ARG A 228 19.29 15.03 -3.28
CA ARG A 228 18.48 13.86 -2.95
C ARG A 228 19.21 12.56 -3.27
N SER A 229 19.08 11.56 -2.38
CA SER A 229 19.61 10.21 -2.62
C SER A 229 18.92 9.53 -3.82
N PRO A 230 19.53 8.53 -4.46
CA PRO A 230 18.88 7.79 -5.55
C PRO A 230 17.52 7.21 -5.14
N LEU A 231 17.41 6.64 -3.95
CA LEU A 231 16.15 6.11 -3.44
C LEU A 231 15.10 7.21 -3.22
N GLU A 232 15.50 8.41 -2.79
CA GLU A 232 14.57 9.55 -2.60
C GLU A 232 14.02 10.03 -3.94
N LYS A 233 14.88 10.10 -4.96
CA LYS A 233 14.46 10.43 -6.33
C LYS A 233 13.49 9.39 -6.87
N LEU A 234 13.74 8.11 -6.61
CA LEU A 234 12.88 7.02 -7.05
C LEU A 234 11.50 7.10 -6.39
N LEU A 235 11.44 7.42 -5.09
CA LEU A 235 10.17 7.63 -4.39
C LEU A 235 9.37 8.81 -4.97
N GLU A 236 10.03 9.95 -5.21
CA GLU A 236 9.37 11.12 -5.80
C GLU A 236 8.88 10.85 -7.23
N GLN A 237 9.63 10.05 -8.01
CA GLN A 237 9.22 9.60 -9.33
C GLN A 237 7.99 8.69 -9.26
N GLN A 238 7.95 7.74 -8.32
CA GLN A 238 6.79 6.88 -8.09
C GLN A 238 5.55 7.71 -7.76
N TRP A 239 5.63 8.62 -6.79
CA TRP A 239 4.50 9.49 -6.43
C TRP A 239 4.05 10.38 -7.58
N THR A 240 4.98 10.88 -8.39
CA THR A 240 4.64 11.67 -9.59
C THR A 240 3.94 10.79 -10.62
N HIS A 241 4.41 9.56 -10.82
CA HIS A 241 3.80 8.58 -11.71
C HIS A 241 2.38 8.22 -11.27
N GLU A 242 2.19 7.86 -10.00
CA GLU A 242 0.88 7.55 -9.40
C GLU A 242 -0.10 8.71 -9.54
N LYS A 243 0.33 9.94 -9.25
CA LYS A 243 -0.51 11.15 -9.39
C LYS A 243 -0.91 11.40 -10.85
N ASN A 244 0.01 11.21 -11.79
CA ASN A 244 -0.28 11.34 -13.21
C ASN A 244 -1.23 10.24 -13.69
N LEU A 245 -1.04 9.02 -13.20
CA LEU A 245 -1.89 7.87 -13.51
C LEU A 245 -3.32 8.10 -13.05
N GLU A 246 -3.51 8.51 -11.80
CA GLU A 246 -4.80 8.88 -11.24
C GLU A 246 -5.48 9.98 -12.06
N LYS A 247 -4.74 11.05 -12.39
CA LYS A 247 -5.26 12.16 -13.18
C LYS A 247 -5.70 11.74 -14.58
N ASN A 248 -4.95 10.84 -15.22
CA ASN A 248 -5.28 10.34 -16.54
C ASN A 248 -6.49 9.42 -16.48
N PHE A 249 -6.52 8.48 -15.54
CA PHE A 249 -7.66 7.61 -15.31
C PHE A 249 -8.93 8.43 -15.03
N TYR A 250 -8.85 9.44 -14.17
CA TYR A 250 -10.00 10.29 -13.85
C TYR A 250 -10.60 10.94 -15.10
N LYS A 251 -9.75 11.48 -15.98
CA LYS A 251 -10.20 12.12 -17.22
C LYS A 251 -10.83 11.13 -18.19
N GLU A 252 -10.22 9.98 -18.36
CA GLU A 252 -10.71 8.92 -19.26
C GLU A 252 -12.03 8.32 -18.72
N TYR A 253 -12.10 8.07 -17.41
CA TYR A 253 -13.33 7.63 -16.75
C TYR A 253 -14.45 8.67 -16.84
N GLN A 254 -14.14 9.97 -16.70
CA GLN A 254 -15.11 11.05 -16.89
C GLN A 254 -15.65 11.10 -18.33
N ALA A 255 -14.77 10.97 -19.33
CA ALA A 255 -15.18 10.93 -20.74
C ALA A 255 -16.05 9.69 -21.01
N TYR A 256 -15.63 8.54 -20.51
CA TYR A 256 -16.40 7.31 -20.61
C TYR A 256 -17.79 7.43 -19.96
N ARG A 257 -17.88 8.00 -18.74
CA ARG A 257 -19.16 8.24 -18.06
C ARG A 257 -20.10 9.10 -18.90
N GLN A 258 -19.58 10.18 -19.49
CA GLN A 258 -20.35 11.05 -20.36
C GLN A 258 -20.86 10.29 -21.58
N HIS A 259 -19.98 9.50 -22.23
CA HIS A 259 -20.35 8.66 -23.37
C HIS A 259 -21.46 7.67 -23.04
N VAL A 260 -21.36 6.98 -21.89
CA VAL A 260 -22.38 6.02 -21.42
C VAL A 260 -23.71 6.72 -21.17
N TYR A 261 -23.69 7.86 -20.48
CA TYR A 261 -24.88 8.64 -20.19
C TYR A 261 -25.60 9.09 -21.48
N GLU A 262 -24.85 9.64 -22.43
CA GLU A 262 -25.38 10.07 -23.73
C GLU A 262 -25.97 8.90 -24.53
N ALA A 263 -25.29 7.75 -24.53
CA ALA A 263 -25.79 6.54 -25.17
C ALA A 263 -27.10 6.08 -24.53
N ILE A 264 -27.17 6.02 -23.20
CA ILE A 264 -28.38 5.65 -22.46
C ILE A 264 -29.53 6.61 -22.79
N VAL A 265 -29.30 7.92 -22.76
CA VAL A 265 -30.32 8.92 -23.11
C VAL A 265 -30.80 8.73 -24.56
N SER A 266 -29.90 8.49 -25.52
CA SER A 266 -30.27 8.34 -26.93
C SER A 266 -31.04 7.06 -27.24
N GLU A 267 -30.72 5.95 -26.56
CA GLU A 267 -31.30 4.64 -26.84
C GLU A 267 -32.60 4.39 -26.06
N ASN A 268 -32.94 5.28 -25.11
CA ASN A 268 -34.13 5.17 -24.26
C ASN A 268 -35.00 6.44 -24.31
N PRO A 269 -35.51 6.86 -25.49
CA PRO A 269 -36.26 8.11 -25.66
C PRO A 269 -37.60 8.12 -24.91
N ASN A 270 -38.15 6.95 -24.58
CA ASN A 270 -39.43 6.79 -23.90
C ASN A 270 -39.28 6.47 -22.39
N PHE A 271 -38.10 6.70 -21.82
CA PHE A 271 -37.86 6.52 -20.40
C PHE A 271 -38.84 7.39 -19.58
N GLN A 272 -39.52 6.79 -18.61
CA GLN A 272 -40.60 7.45 -17.86
C GLN A 272 -40.09 8.36 -16.73
N GLY A 273 -38.84 8.18 -16.29
CA GLY A 273 -38.21 9.01 -15.27
C GLY A 273 -37.57 10.28 -15.82
N THR A 274 -36.84 10.99 -14.96
CA THR A 274 -36.13 12.22 -15.34
C THR A 274 -34.76 11.92 -15.98
N ARG A 275 -34.16 12.91 -16.63
CA ARG A 275 -32.76 12.81 -17.06
C ARG A 275 -31.80 12.73 -15.86
N GLY A 276 -32.16 13.31 -14.71
CA GLY A 276 -31.41 13.17 -13.45
C GLY A 276 -31.39 11.72 -12.95
N ASP A 277 -32.52 11.02 -13.05
CA ASP A 277 -32.59 9.57 -12.74
C ASP A 277 -31.65 8.77 -13.65
N LEU A 278 -31.57 9.12 -14.95
CA LEU A 278 -30.62 8.47 -15.86
C LEU A 278 -29.17 8.72 -15.45
N VAL A 279 -28.80 9.90 -14.92
CA VAL A 279 -27.45 10.14 -14.36
C VAL A 279 -27.17 9.17 -13.20
N ARG A 280 -28.12 9.02 -12.27
CA ARG A 280 -28.00 8.08 -11.13
C ARG A 280 -27.85 6.64 -11.60
N ILE A 281 -28.68 6.21 -12.56
CA ILE A 281 -28.66 4.86 -13.11
C ILE A 281 -27.35 4.60 -13.89
N THR A 282 -26.89 5.56 -14.68
CA THR A 282 -25.59 5.49 -15.36
C THR A 282 -24.46 5.30 -14.35
N GLN A 283 -24.43 6.07 -13.27
CA GLN A 283 -23.38 5.91 -12.25
C GLN A 283 -23.44 4.52 -11.62
N ARG A 284 -24.63 4.02 -11.27
CA ARG A 284 -24.77 2.67 -10.70
C ARG A 284 -24.30 1.57 -11.65
N PHE A 285 -24.57 1.71 -12.95
CA PHE A 285 -24.03 0.81 -13.97
C PHE A 285 -22.49 0.84 -13.97
N LEU A 286 -21.89 2.03 -13.98
CA LEU A 286 -20.43 2.19 -13.96
C LEU A 286 -19.79 1.62 -12.69
N ASP A 287 -20.37 1.86 -11.52
CA ASP A 287 -19.87 1.35 -10.25
C ASP A 287 -19.85 -0.19 -10.25
N ARG A 288 -20.90 -0.83 -10.79
CA ARG A 288 -20.95 -2.30 -10.94
C ARG A 288 -19.90 -2.81 -11.92
N CYS A 289 -19.70 -2.12 -13.05
CA CYS A 289 -18.67 -2.48 -14.02
C CYS A 289 -17.26 -2.35 -13.42
N ILE A 290 -16.94 -1.23 -12.76
CA ILE A 290 -15.63 -1.04 -12.12
C ILE A 290 -15.40 -2.07 -11.01
N PHE A 291 -16.43 -2.43 -10.23
CA PHE A 291 -16.31 -3.47 -9.22
C PHE A 291 -16.04 -4.85 -9.83
N LEU A 292 -16.64 -5.18 -10.99
CA LEU A 292 -16.31 -6.41 -11.72
C LEU A 292 -14.85 -6.42 -12.18
N LEU A 293 -14.35 -5.31 -12.73
CA LEU A 293 -12.94 -5.19 -13.15
C LEU A 293 -11.99 -5.34 -11.95
N PHE A 294 -12.35 -4.74 -10.81
CA PHE A 294 -11.63 -4.94 -9.55
C PHE A 294 -11.61 -6.42 -9.12
N CYS A 295 -12.74 -7.12 -9.24
CA CYS A 295 -12.82 -8.53 -8.88
C CYS A 295 -11.97 -9.42 -9.80
N GLU A 296 -12.01 -9.20 -11.12
CA GLU A 296 -11.22 -9.98 -12.08
C GLU A 296 -9.72 -9.74 -11.92
N ASP A 297 -9.29 -8.51 -11.66
CA ASP A 297 -7.86 -8.20 -11.45
C ASP A 297 -7.35 -8.70 -10.08
N MET A 298 -8.20 -8.76 -9.05
CA MET A 298 -7.86 -9.40 -7.77
C MET A 298 -7.86 -10.94 -7.86
N GLY A 299 -8.63 -11.50 -8.79
CA GLY A 299 -8.66 -12.91 -9.14
C GLY A 299 -8.79 -13.84 -7.94
N LYS A 300 -7.74 -14.66 -7.71
CA LYS A 300 -7.68 -15.65 -6.62
C LYS A 300 -7.92 -15.05 -5.24
N ALA A 301 -7.51 -13.81 -4.99
CA ALA A 301 -7.69 -13.15 -3.69
C ALA A 301 -9.18 -13.00 -3.32
N LEU A 302 -10.04 -12.80 -4.31
CA LEU A 302 -11.50 -12.71 -4.16
C LEU A 302 -12.23 -13.97 -4.65
N ARG A 303 -11.47 -15.03 -4.99
CA ARG A 303 -12.01 -16.26 -5.61
C ARG A 303 -12.92 -15.92 -6.80
N PHE A 304 -12.47 -15.00 -7.63
CA PHE A 304 -13.16 -14.57 -8.84
C PHE A 304 -12.32 -14.95 -10.07
N PRO A 305 -12.94 -15.30 -11.22
CA PRO A 305 -12.17 -15.63 -12.42
C PRO A 305 -11.41 -14.41 -12.95
N THR A 306 -10.12 -14.60 -13.27
CA THR A 306 -9.28 -13.54 -13.84
C THR A 306 -9.70 -13.22 -15.27
N ASP A 307 -9.67 -11.93 -15.63
CA ASP A 307 -9.96 -11.41 -16.98
C ASP A 307 -11.34 -11.76 -17.56
N LEU A 308 -12.31 -12.20 -16.74
CA LEU A 308 -13.61 -12.71 -17.22
C LEU A 308 -14.37 -11.71 -18.10
N LEU A 309 -14.59 -10.49 -17.60
CA LEU A 309 -15.31 -9.47 -18.35
C LEU A 309 -14.46 -9.01 -19.54
N ARG A 310 -13.15 -8.82 -19.33
CA ARG A 310 -12.20 -8.47 -20.39
C ARG A 310 -12.26 -9.46 -21.57
N ASP A 311 -12.21 -10.76 -21.31
CA ASP A 311 -12.26 -11.82 -22.33
C ASP A 311 -13.61 -11.86 -23.06
N ILE A 312 -14.72 -11.65 -22.34
CA ILE A 312 -16.04 -11.49 -22.97
C ILE A 312 -16.02 -10.31 -23.94
N LEU A 313 -15.52 -9.16 -23.50
CA LEU A 313 -15.49 -7.96 -24.33
C LEU A 313 -14.59 -8.11 -25.56
N ILE A 314 -13.42 -8.74 -25.41
CA ILE A 314 -12.52 -9.08 -26.52
C ILE A 314 -13.27 -9.99 -27.51
N ARG A 315 -13.84 -11.10 -27.04
CA ARG A 315 -14.56 -12.05 -27.89
C ARG A 315 -15.71 -11.40 -28.66
N GLU A 316 -16.53 -10.61 -27.98
CA GLU A 316 -17.68 -9.93 -28.61
C GLU A 316 -17.20 -8.87 -29.61
N SER A 317 -16.09 -8.17 -29.35
CA SER A 317 -15.50 -7.19 -30.28
C SER A 317 -15.04 -7.83 -31.59
N LEU A 318 -14.62 -9.10 -31.54
CA LEU A 318 -14.12 -9.89 -32.67
C LEU A 318 -15.22 -10.69 -33.38
N SER A 319 -16.44 -10.67 -32.85
CA SER A 319 -17.55 -11.44 -33.40
C SER A 319 -17.89 -10.98 -34.83
N PRO A 320 -18.04 -11.90 -35.81
CA PRO A 320 -18.52 -11.56 -37.15
C PRO A 320 -19.90 -10.89 -37.15
N THR A 321 -20.72 -11.16 -36.13
CA THR A 321 -22.06 -10.60 -35.96
C THR A 321 -22.07 -9.31 -35.14
N TYR A 322 -20.91 -8.76 -34.80
CA TYR A 322 -20.81 -7.52 -34.05
C TYR A 322 -21.54 -6.37 -34.76
N ALA A 323 -22.45 -5.72 -34.03
CA ALA A 323 -23.09 -4.48 -34.42
C ALA A 323 -23.12 -3.52 -33.22
N SER A 324 -22.71 -2.27 -33.44
CA SER A 324 -22.52 -1.27 -32.39
C SER A 324 -23.81 -0.88 -31.65
N GLY A 325 -24.96 -1.01 -32.31
CA GLY A 325 -26.28 -0.70 -31.74
C GLY A 325 -27.02 -1.89 -31.12
N PHE A 326 -26.48 -3.11 -31.19
CA PHE A 326 -27.11 -4.28 -30.56
C PHE A 326 -26.86 -4.28 -29.05
N GLU A 327 -27.55 -5.16 -28.32
CA GLU A 327 -27.51 -5.22 -26.84
C GLU A 327 -27.10 -6.60 -26.28
N ASN A 328 -26.53 -7.46 -27.12
CA ASN A 328 -26.10 -8.80 -26.69
C ASN A 328 -25.02 -8.74 -25.60
N ILE A 329 -24.11 -7.76 -25.63
CA ILE A 329 -23.12 -7.59 -24.57
C ILE A 329 -23.80 -7.16 -23.27
N TRP A 330 -24.78 -6.25 -23.34
CA TRP A 330 -25.55 -5.84 -22.17
C TRP A 330 -26.29 -7.02 -21.53
N ALA A 331 -26.87 -7.92 -22.32
CA ALA A 331 -27.51 -9.13 -21.82
C ALA A 331 -26.53 -10.03 -21.03
N LEU A 332 -25.29 -10.17 -21.49
CA LEU A 332 -24.23 -10.92 -20.79
C LEU A 332 -23.81 -10.21 -19.49
N VAL A 333 -23.64 -8.89 -19.52
CA VAL A 333 -23.29 -8.11 -18.32
C VAL A 333 -24.41 -8.17 -17.27
N LYS A 334 -25.68 -8.17 -17.67
CA LYS A 334 -26.80 -8.41 -16.74
C LYS A 334 -26.70 -9.76 -16.05
N GLN A 335 -26.39 -10.83 -16.79
CA GLN A 335 -26.18 -12.16 -16.21
C GLN A 335 -25.03 -12.16 -15.19
N LEU A 336 -23.93 -11.46 -15.48
CA LEU A 336 -22.85 -11.27 -14.52
C LEU A 336 -23.32 -10.51 -13.27
N PHE A 337 -24.10 -9.45 -13.41
CA PHE A 337 -24.64 -8.71 -12.26
C PHE A 337 -25.53 -9.60 -11.38
N HIS A 338 -26.37 -10.45 -11.98
CA HIS A 338 -27.15 -11.43 -11.22
C HIS A 338 -26.25 -12.45 -10.50
N ALA A 339 -25.22 -12.96 -11.18
CA ALA A 339 -24.25 -13.87 -10.56
C ALA A 339 -23.50 -13.21 -9.39
N MET A 340 -23.14 -11.92 -9.50
CA MET A 340 -22.54 -11.16 -8.41
C MET A 340 -23.49 -10.95 -7.21
N ARG A 341 -24.79 -10.79 -7.47
CA ARG A 341 -25.83 -10.60 -6.45
C ARG A 341 -26.19 -11.90 -5.71
N ASP A 342 -26.38 -12.97 -6.48
CA ASP A 342 -27.02 -14.20 -6.02
C ASP A 342 -25.98 -15.31 -5.78
N GLY A 343 -24.81 -15.21 -6.42
CA GLY A 343 -23.85 -16.31 -6.56
C GLY A 343 -24.34 -17.36 -7.55
N GLY A 344 -23.42 -18.17 -8.08
CA GLY A 344 -23.77 -19.34 -8.89
C GLY A 344 -22.94 -19.51 -10.16
N PRO A 345 -23.36 -20.45 -11.03
CA PRO A 345 -22.63 -20.75 -12.25
C PRO A 345 -22.75 -19.63 -13.28
N PHE A 346 -21.64 -19.34 -13.97
CA PHE A 346 -21.58 -18.41 -15.09
C PHE A 346 -20.85 -19.07 -16.28
N PRO A 347 -21.35 -18.98 -17.52
CA PRO A 347 -20.72 -19.64 -18.67
C PRO A 347 -19.28 -19.17 -18.96
N PRO A 348 -18.43 -20.02 -19.58
CA PRO A 348 -18.71 -21.42 -19.93
C PRO A 348 -18.70 -22.36 -18.72
N ASP A 349 -17.77 -22.21 -17.77
CA ASP A 349 -17.60 -23.10 -16.62
C ASP A 349 -17.04 -22.35 -15.38
N HIS A 350 -17.55 -21.15 -15.09
CA HIS A 350 -17.15 -20.37 -13.91
C HIS A 350 -18.16 -20.52 -12.77
N GLU A 351 -17.67 -20.48 -11.53
CA GLU A 351 -18.49 -20.36 -10.33
C GLU A 351 -18.22 -19.01 -9.67
N ILE A 352 -19.24 -18.15 -9.63
CA ILE A 352 -19.15 -16.80 -9.09
C ILE A 352 -19.64 -16.81 -7.65
N ASN A 353 -18.81 -16.34 -6.72
CA ASN A 353 -19.23 -16.18 -5.33
C ASN A 353 -20.29 -15.09 -5.23
N ARG A 354 -21.15 -15.24 -4.22
CA ARG A 354 -22.10 -14.20 -3.86
C ARG A 354 -21.36 -13.04 -3.18
N PHE A 355 -21.21 -11.92 -3.88
CA PHE A 355 -20.68 -10.69 -3.29
C PHE A 355 -21.78 -9.94 -2.53
N ASN A 356 -22.92 -9.70 -3.20
CA ASN A 356 -24.05 -8.92 -2.68
C ASN A 356 -23.60 -7.60 -1.98
N GLY A 357 -24.48 -6.98 -1.19
CA GLY A 357 -24.31 -5.62 -0.68
C GLY A 357 -24.92 -4.63 -1.68
N GLY A 358 -25.52 -3.55 -1.19
CA GLY A 358 -26.46 -2.69 -1.94
C GLY A 358 -26.00 -2.20 -3.33
N LEU A 359 -24.73 -2.37 -3.72
CA LEU A 359 -24.26 -2.14 -5.09
C LEU A 359 -24.97 -3.03 -6.12
N PHE A 360 -25.06 -4.35 -5.90
CA PHE A 360 -25.65 -5.32 -6.83
C PHE A 360 -27.11 -5.66 -6.52
N GLU A 361 -27.77 -4.90 -5.63
CA GLU A 361 -29.19 -5.11 -5.35
C GLU A 361 -30.06 -5.00 -6.62
N ASP A 362 -31.26 -5.57 -6.57
CA ASP A 362 -32.17 -5.52 -7.71
C ASP A 362 -32.46 -4.06 -8.11
N LEU A 363 -32.25 -3.73 -9.39
CA LEU A 363 -32.46 -2.38 -9.92
C LEU A 363 -33.17 -2.48 -11.27
N GLY A 364 -34.48 -2.73 -11.21
CA GLY A 364 -35.31 -2.95 -12.40
C GLY A 364 -35.25 -1.80 -13.42
N GLU A 365 -35.11 -0.55 -12.95
CA GLU A 365 -34.95 0.62 -13.84
C GLU A 365 -33.73 0.48 -14.74
N LEU A 366 -32.58 0.01 -14.22
CA LEU A 366 -31.37 -0.21 -14.99
C LEU A 366 -31.55 -1.38 -15.98
N GLU A 367 -32.15 -2.48 -15.53
CA GLU A 367 -32.25 -3.72 -16.32
C GLU A 367 -33.16 -3.59 -17.55
N GLN A 368 -34.11 -2.65 -17.50
CA GLN A 368 -35.02 -2.29 -18.58
C GLN A 368 -34.39 -1.33 -19.60
N LEU A 369 -33.26 -0.68 -19.28
CA LEU A 369 -32.59 0.20 -20.23
C LEU A 369 -31.96 -0.60 -21.36
N ARG A 370 -32.04 -0.03 -22.56
CA ARG A 370 -31.25 -0.44 -23.71
C ARG A 370 -29.87 0.21 -23.62
N ILE A 371 -28.82 -0.62 -23.47
CA ILE A 371 -27.43 -0.18 -23.48
C ILE A 371 -26.73 -0.81 -24.69
N PRO A 372 -26.26 0.01 -25.67
CA PRO A 372 -25.74 -0.51 -26.93
C PRO A 372 -24.30 -1.01 -26.79
N ASN A 373 -23.92 -1.97 -27.63
CA ASN A 373 -22.58 -2.60 -27.63
C ASN A 373 -21.42 -1.61 -27.70
N ARG A 374 -21.60 -0.45 -28.36
CA ARG A 374 -20.58 0.62 -28.44
C ARG A 374 -20.12 1.17 -27.08
N VAL A 375 -20.92 1.01 -26.02
CA VAL A 375 -20.54 1.38 -24.65
C VAL A 375 -19.51 0.39 -24.07
N PHE A 376 -19.50 -0.84 -24.55
CA PHE A 376 -18.69 -1.92 -24.01
C PHE A 376 -17.40 -2.12 -24.81
N CYS A 377 -17.49 -2.19 -26.14
CA CYS A 377 -16.33 -2.30 -27.03
C CYS A 377 -16.66 -1.78 -28.44
N ALA A 378 -15.65 -1.68 -29.30
CA ALA A 378 -15.79 -1.40 -30.74
C ALA A 378 -15.42 -2.62 -31.59
N LYS A 379 -15.84 -2.64 -32.86
CA LYS A 379 -15.53 -3.75 -33.78
C LYS A 379 -14.01 -3.90 -33.97
N GLY A 380 -13.48 -5.09 -33.75
CA GLY A 380 -12.05 -5.37 -33.88
C GLY A 380 -11.18 -4.78 -32.75
N GLN A 381 -11.77 -4.21 -31.70
CA GLN A 381 -10.99 -3.55 -30.64
C GLN A 381 -10.05 -4.52 -29.92
N GLY A 382 -10.46 -5.77 -29.73
CA GLY A 382 -9.67 -6.81 -29.08
C GLY A 382 -8.56 -7.44 -29.93
N GLU A 383 -8.32 -6.99 -31.17
CA GLU A 383 -7.32 -7.62 -32.07
C GLU A 383 -5.87 -7.40 -31.62
N SER A 384 -5.58 -6.25 -31.01
CA SER A 384 -4.22 -5.87 -30.61
C SER A 384 -4.22 -4.71 -29.61
N GLN A 385 -3.08 -4.47 -28.96
CA GLN A 385 -2.89 -3.32 -28.09
C GLN A 385 -3.10 -1.98 -28.82
N GLN A 386 -2.76 -1.92 -30.11
CA GLN A 386 -2.98 -0.73 -30.92
C GLN A 386 -4.47 -0.47 -31.14
N LYS A 387 -5.25 -1.53 -31.43
CA LYS A 387 -6.70 -1.42 -31.58
C LYS A 387 -7.42 -1.12 -30.27
N LEU A 388 -6.91 -1.63 -29.16
CA LEU A 388 -7.46 -1.35 -27.83
C LEU A 388 -7.51 0.15 -27.55
N VAL A 389 -6.41 0.87 -27.82
CA VAL A 389 -6.26 2.29 -27.49
C VAL A 389 -6.91 3.26 -28.50
N GLU A 390 -7.39 2.77 -29.65
CA GLU A 390 -8.13 3.58 -30.63
C GLU A 390 -9.52 4.01 -30.12
N TYR A 391 -10.08 3.32 -29.13
CA TYR A 391 -11.44 3.53 -28.63
C TYR A 391 -11.48 3.79 -27.11
N PRO A 392 -11.01 4.96 -26.65
CA PRO A 392 -10.86 5.26 -25.22
C PRO A 392 -12.17 5.29 -24.43
N ASP A 393 -13.30 5.54 -25.10
CA ASP A 393 -14.61 5.69 -24.47
C ASP A 393 -15.39 4.36 -24.40
N THR A 394 -14.71 3.25 -24.14
CA THR A 394 -15.31 1.91 -24.06
C THR A 394 -14.91 1.18 -22.77
N LEU A 395 -15.74 0.25 -22.30
CA LEU A 395 -15.41 -0.55 -21.13
C LEU A 395 -14.15 -1.41 -21.36
N LEU A 396 -14.00 -1.97 -22.58
CA LEU A 396 -12.85 -2.78 -22.96
C LEU A 396 -11.54 -1.98 -22.89
N TYR A 397 -11.56 -0.70 -23.27
CA TYR A 397 -10.40 0.16 -23.11
C TYR A 397 -10.00 0.29 -21.64
N LEU A 398 -10.96 0.59 -20.76
CA LEU A 398 -10.70 0.72 -19.32
C LEU A 398 -10.17 -0.59 -18.75
N SER A 399 -10.80 -1.72 -19.08
CA SER A 399 -10.39 -3.03 -18.59
C SER A 399 -9.00 -3.43 -19.09
N GLY A 400 -8.64 -3.12 -20.34
CA GLY A 400 -7.35 -3.52 -20.91
C GLY A 400 -6.21 -2.54 -20.65
N THR A 401 -6.52 -1.28 -20.29
CA THR A 401 -5.51 -0.22 -20.07
C THR A 401 -5.13 -0.09 -18.61
N TYR A 402 -6.05 -0.37 -17.69
CA TYR A 402 -5.87 -0.25 -16.24
C TYR A 402 -6.00 -1.60 -15.56
N ASN A 403 -5.28 -1.77 -14.46
CA ASN A 403 -5.42 -2.90 -13.56
C ASN A 403 -5.90 -2.37 -12.20
N PHE A 404 -7.00 -2.89 -11.70
CA PHE A 404 -7.63 -2.47 -10.44
C PHE A 404 -7.23 -3.35 -9.25
N GLY A 405 -6.37 -4.34 -9.46
CA GLY A 405 -5.86 -5.27 -8.44
C GLY A 405 -4.69 -4.70 -7.62
N ALA A 406 -4.27 -5.48 -6.63
CA ALA A 406 -3.18 -5.09 -5.72
C ALA A 406 -1.76 -5.39 -6.23
N HIS A 407 -1.62 -6.25 -7.25
CA HIS A 407 -0.32 -6.69 -7.77
C HIS A 407 -0.31 -6.53 -9.29
N GLY A 408 0.21 -5.40 -9.77
CA GLY A 408 0.43 -5.18 -11.20
C GLY A 408 1.79 -5.73 -11.62
N SER A 409 1.86 -6.40 -12.78
CA SER A 409 3.15 -6.64 -13.43
C SER A 409 3.86 -5.29 -13.71
N ALA A 410 5.18 -5.29 -13.69
CA ALA A 410 5.99 -4.15 -14.08
C ALA A 410 5.49 -3.54 -15.41
N GLY A 411 5.04 -2.27 -15.37
CA GLY A 411 4.52 -1.54 -16.54
C GLY A 411 3.00 -1.47 -16.67
N THR A 412 2.24 -2.12 -15.79
CA THR A 412 0.76 -2.03 -15.77
C THR A 412 0.27 -0.78 -15.03
N ARG A 413 -0.70 -0.06 -15.61
CA ARG A 413 -1.34 1.12 -14.99
C ARG A 413 -2.24 0.70 -13.83
N THR A 414 -1.65 0.51 -12.66
CA THR A 414 -2.36 -0.02 -11.49
C THR A 414 -3.11 1.08 -10.73
N ILE A 415 -4.41 0.93 -10.60
CA ILE A 415 -5.30 1.80 -9.81
C ILE A 415 -5.62 1.10 -8.51
N THR A 416 -4.94 1.50 -7.44
CA THR A 416 -5.18 0.95 -6.09
C THR A 416 -6.57 1.29 -5.59
N LEU A 417 -7.11 0.49 -4.64
CA LEU A 417 -8.40 0.77 -3.99
C LEU A 417 -8.45 2.18 -3.39
N TYR A 418 -7.33 2.64 -2.82
CA TYR A 418 -7.20 3.98 -2.28
C TYR A 418 -7.34 5.06 -3.37
N THR A 419 -6.63 4.90 -4.50
CA THR A 419 -6.74 5.80 -5.64
C THR A 419 -8.15 5.80 -6.21
N LEU A 420 -8.79 4.63 -6.32
CA LEU A 420 -10.15 4.49 -6.78
C LEU A 420 -11.16 5.19 -5.86
N GLY A 421 -10.99 5.08 -4.54
CA GLY A 421 -11.78 5.81 -3.55
C GLY A 421 -11.72 7.32 -3.76
N ARG A 422 -10.51 7.89 -3.92
CA ARG A 422 -10.33 9.32 -4.20
C ARG A 422 -10.96 9.77 -5.52
N ILE A 423 -10.88 8.93 -6.56
CA ILE A 423 -11.54 9.19 -7.85
C ILE A 423 -13.07 9.21 -7.68
N PHE A 424 -13.64 8.27 -6.93
CA PHE A 424 -15.08 8.25 -6.65
C PHE A 424 -15.52 9.45 -5.81
N GLU A 425 -14.74 9.85 -4.80
CA GLU A 425 -15.02 11.07 -4.04
C GLU A 425 -15.04 12.32 -4.94
N GLN A 426 -14.05 12.46 -5.82
CA GLN A 426 -14.01 13.55 -6.78
C GLN A 426 -15.20 13.49 -7.76
N SER A 427 -15.66 12.28 -8.09
CA SER A 427 -16.78 12.07 -9.00
C SER A 427 -18.14 12.51 -8.43
N ILE A 428 -18.34 12.47 -7.10
CA ILE A 428 -19.59 12.91 -6.43
C ILE A 428 -19.96 14.32 -6.86
N THR A 429 -18.99 15.23 -6.76
CA THR A 429 -19.21 16.63 -7.13
C THR A 429 -19.63 16.71 -8.61
N ASP A 430 -18.88 16.08 -9.51
CA ASP A 430 -19.21 16.09 -10.94
C ASP A 430 -20.56 15.45 -11.26
N LEU A 431 -21.00 14.46 -10.48
CA LEU A 431 -22.33 13.85 -10.59
C LEU A 431 -23.44 14.81 -10.17
N GLU A 432 -23.27 15.56 -9.08
CA GLU A 432 -24.22 16.62 -8.70
C GLU A 432 -24.38 17.66 -9.82
N TYR A 433 -23.27 18.01 -10.49
CA TYR A 433 -23.31 18.89 -11.67
C TYR A 433 -24.08 18.28 -12.84
N MET A 434 -23.76 17.03 -13.20
CA MET A 434 -24.45 16.32 -14.27
C MET A 434 -25.95 16.20 -14.00
N HIS A 435 -26.34 15.91 -12.76
CA HIS A 435 -27.75 15.83 -12.34
C HIS A 435 -28.45 17.19 -12.46
N ALA A 436 -27.86 18.26 -11.92
CA ALA A 436 -28.43 19.60 -11.99
C ALA A 436 -28.57 20.10 -13.43
N GLU A 437 -27.59 19.81 -14.28
CA GLU A 437 -27.65 20.14 -15.71
C GLU A 437 -28.73 19.35 -16.44
N ALA A 438 -28.86 18.06 -16.13
CA ALA A 438 -29.89 17.18 -16.68
C ALA A 438 -31.32 17.61 -16.30
N GLU A 439 -31.52 18.15 -15.09
CA GLU A 439 -32.81 18.66 -14.61
C GLU A 439 -33.08 20.13 -14.98
N GLY A 440 -32.11 20.82 -15.61
CA GLY A 440 -32.24 22.23 -15.94
C GLY A 440 -32.24 23.17 -14.72
N VAL A 441 -31.84 22.68 -13.54
CA VAL A 441 -31.81 23.45 -12.30
C VAL A 441 -30.53 24.31 -12.25
N GLN A 442 -30.67 25.61 -11.98
CA GLN A 442 -29.52 26.45 -11.64
C GLN A 442 -29.10 26.17 -10.20
N THR A 443 -28.14 25.26 -10.01
CA THR A 443 -27.55 25.00 -8.69
C THR A 443 -26.45 26.00 -8.35
N ILE A 444 -26.25 26.24 -7.04
CA ILE A 444 -25.07 26.97 -6.50
C ILE A 444 -23.76 26.36 -7.04
N ALA A 445 -23.79 25.06 -7.36
CA ALA A 445 -22.72 24.35 -8.06
C ALA A 445 -22.28 25.08 -9.36
N LYS A 446 -23.20 25.50 -10.23
CA LYS A 446 -22.88 26.26 -11.47
C LYS A 446 -22.10 27.56 -11.17
N ILE A 447 -22.38 28.19 -10.02
CA ILE A 447 -21.67 29.39 -9.53
C ILE A 447 -20.28 29.01 -8.99
N THR A 448 -20.13 27.88 -8.28
CA THR A 448 -18.85 27.41 -7.73
C THR A 448 -17.92 26.78 -8.77
N LYS A 449 -18.37 26.44 -9.98
CA LYS A 449 -17.47 26.07 -11.10
C LYS A 449 -16.46 27.19 -11.42
N ARG A 450 -16.78 28.45 -11.08
CA ARG A 450 -15.89 29.63 -11.17
C ARG A 450 -15.07 29.90 -9.89
N LYS A 451 -15.29 29.16 -8.80
CA LYS A 451 -14.59 29.28 -7.50
C LYS A 451 -14.04 27.92 -7.00
N ARG A 452 -13.74 26.98 -7.89
CA ARG A 452 -13.20 25.65 -7.51
C ARG A 452 -11.71 25.74 -7.13
N ASP A 453 -11.48 26.21 -5.90
CA ASP A 453 -10.40 25.71 -5.04
C ASP A 453 -10.97 25.02 -3.78
N GLY A 454 -12.29 25.04 -3.53
CA GLY A 454 -12.85 24.85 -2.18
C GLY A 454 -13.42 23.48 -1.78
N VAL A 455 -13.06 22.36 -2.41
CA VAL A 455 -13.31 21.02 -1.83
C VAL A 455 -11.96 20.41 -1.52
N TYR A 456 -11.42 20.77 -0.37
CA TYR A 456 -10.17 20.19 0.13
C TYR A 456 -10.51 18.91 0.89
N TYR A 457 -10.02 17.80 0.37
CA TYR A 457 -9.95 16.54 1.09
C TYR A 457 -9.23 16.75 2.43
N THR A 458 -9.66 16.02 3.45
CA THR A 458 -8.96 15.95 4.74
C THR A 458 -7.70 15.12 4.52
N PRO A 459 -6.49 15.71 4.46
CA PRO A 459 -5.28 14.97 4.10
C PRO A 459 -5.13 13.68 4.89
N GLU A 460 -4.52 12.65 4.31
CA GLU A 460 -4.39 11.32 4.91
C GLU A 460 -3.88 11.37 6.36
N TRP A 461 -2.88 12.21 6.62
CA TRP A 461 -2.34 12.40 7.97
C TRP A 461 -3.37 12.94 8.97
N VAL A 462 -4.33 13.76 8.53
CA VAL A 462 -5.43 14.26 9.36
C VAL A 462 -6.44 13.15 9.62
N THR A 463 -6.81 12.38 8.60
CA THR A 463 -7.72 11.24 8.77
C THR A 463 -7.11 10.17 9.69
N HIS A 464 -5.84 9.83 9.47
CA HIS A 464 -5.09 8.92 10.33
C HIS A 464 -5.04 9.43 11.77
N TYR A 465 -4.73 10.72 11.95
CA TYR A 465 -4.74 11.35 13.27
C TYR A 465 -6.11 11.25 13.94
N ILE A 466 -7.20 11.63 13.26
CA ILE A 466 -8.56 11.53 13.81
C ILE A 466 -8.89 10.09 14.18
N VAL A 467 -8.60 9.12 13.32
CA VAL A 467 -8.86 7.70 13.60
C VAL A 467 -8.03 7.21 14.80
N GLN A 468 -6.75 7.59 14.88
CA GLN A 468 -5.87 7.22 15.98
C GLN A 468 -6.33 7.82 17.30
N GLU A 469 -6.71 9.09 17.32
CA GLU A 469 -7.16 9.81 18.53
C GLU A 469 -8.58 9.46 18.97
N VAL A 470 -9.43 8.95 18.07
CA VAL A 470 -10.82 8.59 18.39
C VAL A 470 -10.96 7.09 18.58
N VAL A 471 -10.78 6.33 17.50
CA VAL A 471 -10.95 4.86 17.52
C VAL A 471 -9.75 4.20 18.19
N GLY A 472 -8.53 4.63 17.82
CA GLY A 472 -7.30 4.09 18.40
C GLY A 472 -7.22 4.28 19.91
N ALA A 473 -7.57 5.48 20.39
CA ALA A 473 -7.64 5.80 21.81
C ALA A 473 -8.66 4.92 22.54
N ARG A 474 -9.91 4.82 22.04
CA ARG A 474 -10.94 3.98 22.68
C ARG A 474 -10.54 2.51 22.76
N LEU A 475 -9.92 2.00 21.69
CA LEU A 475 -9.38 0.64 21.65
C LEU A 475 -8.23 0.45 22.65
N ALA A 476 -7.37 1.47 22.83
CA ALA A 476 -6.29 1.45 23.80
C ALA A 476 -6.81 1.45 25.25
N ASP A 477 -7.76 2.32 25.58
CA ASP A 477 -8.40 2.39 26.89
C ASP A 477 -9.01 1.05 27.28
N GLU A 478 -9.66 0.37 26.33
CA GLU A 478 -10.29 -0.92 26.60
C GLU A 478 -9.26 -2.03 26.83
N ARG A 479 -8.17 -2.04 26.06
CA ARG A 479 -7.05 -2.97 26.30
C ARG A 479 -6.43 -2.74 27.67
N GLU A 480 -6.23 -1.50 28.07
CA GLU A 480 -5.71 -1.14 29.39
C GLU A 480 -6.66 -1.59 30.50
N ARG A 481 -7.97 -1.32 30.36
CA ARG A 481 -9.01 -1.78 31.30
C ARG A 481 -9.01 -3.30 31.49
N LEU A 482 -8.77 -4.05 30.42
CA LEU A 482 -8.68 -5.52 30.46
C LEU A 482 -7.31 -6.04 30.91
N GLY A 483 -6.27 -5.20 30.93
CA GLY A 483 -4.89 -5.64 31.11
C GLY A 483 -4.37 -6.50 29.95
N LEU A 484 -4.89 -6.29 28.74
CA LEU A 484 -4.56 -7.07 27.54
C LEU A 484 -3.36 -6.45 26.80
N VAL A 485 -2.25 -7.19 26.74
CA VAL A 485 -1.09 -6.84 25.91
C VAL A 485 -1.10 -7.69 24.64
N LEU A 486 -1.42 -7.10 23.50
CA LEU A 486 -1.43 -7.82 22.22
C LEU A 486 -0.02 -8.33 21.87
N GLY A 487 0.07 -9.59 21.47
CA GLY A 487 1.33 -10.24 21.14
C GLY A 487 2.17 -10.64 22.36
N ALA A 488 1.57 -10.75 23.54
CA ALA A 488 2.27 -11.24 24.73
C ALA A 488 2.92 -12.61 24.46
N ASP A 489 4.21 -12.73 24.83
CA ASP A 489 4.95 -13.98 24.72
C ASP A 489 4.48 -14.95 25.82
N ILE A 490 3.86 -16.04 25.40
CA ILE A 490 3.37 -17.08 26.30
C ILE A 490 4.34 -18.26 26.20
N PRO A 491 4.87 -18.75 27.34
CA PRO A 491 5.77 -19.90 27.35
C PRO A 491 5.23 -21.08 26.55
N GLU A 492 6.08 -21.66 25.71
CA GLU A 492 5.68 -22.69 24.74
C GLU A 492 5.12 -23.95 25.43
N ASP A 493 5.58 -24.25 26.64
CA ASP A 493 5.05 -25.34 27.47
C ASP A 493 3.62 -25.07 27.95
N GLU A 494 3.30 -23.82 28.30
CA GLU A 494 1.95 -23.39 28.66
C GLU A 494 1.01 -23.45 27.45
N ILE A 495 1.50 -23.09 26.24
CA ILE A 495 0.74 -23.24 24.99
C ILE A 495 0.49 -24.72 24.68
N ARG A 496 1.50 -25.59 24.83
CA ARG A 496 1.37 -27.04 24.61
C ARG A 496 0.36 -27.66 25.59
N LYS A 497 0.42 -27.30 26.88
CA LYS A 497 -0.56 -27.72 27.90
C LYS A 497 -1.96 -27.25 27.55
N TYR A 498 -2.12 -26.00 27.14
CA TYR A 498 -3.39 -25.46 26.68
C TYR A 498 -3.95 -26.25 25.50
N ARG A 499 -3.17 -26.51 24.45
CA ARG A 499 -3.62 -27.25 23.25
C ARG A 499 -4.04 -28.69 23.56
N ARG A 500 -3.30 -29.39 24.43
CA ARG A 500 -3.57 -30.80 24.79
C ARG A 500 -4.70 -30.97 25.81
N ALA A 501 -5.01 -29.96 26.61
CA ALA A 501 -6.03 -30.07 27.64
C ALA A 501 -7.45 -30.09 27.05
N THR A 502 -8.23 -31.13 27.41
CA THR A 502 -9.68 -31.21 27.15
C THR A 502 -10.47 -30.18 27.96
N ARG A 503 -10.00 -29.82 29.16
CA ARG A 503 -10.53 -28.71 29.97
C ARG A 503 -9.43 -27.70 30.24
N LYS A 504 -9.59 -26.45 29.76
CA LYS A 504 -8.55 -25.43 29.83
C LYS A 504 -8.30 -24.99 31.29
N PRO A 505 -7.09 -25.13 31.84
CA PRO A 505 -6.82 -24.79 33.23
C PRO A 505 -6.87 -23.27 33.44
N LYS A 506 -7.70 -22.78 34.37
CA LYS A 506 -7.80 -21.32 34.66
C LYS A 506 -6.49 -20.67 35.14
N SER A 507 -5.56 -21.48 35.65
CA SER A 507 -4.24 -21.00 36.10
C SER A 507 -3.22 -20.88 34.96
N ASN A 508 -3.47 -21.51 33.80
CA ASN A 508 -2.54 -21.54 32.68
C ASN A 508 -2.51 -20.19 31.95
N ALA A 509 -1.32 -19.73 31.57
CA ALA A 509 -1.11 -18.41 31.00
C ALA A 509 -1.83 -18.23 29.65
N ALA A 510 -1.79 -19.26 28.79
CA ALA A 510 -2.48 -19.22 27.50
C ALA A 510 -4.01 -19.17 27.66
N THR A 511 -4.56 -19.87 28.65
CA THR A 511 -6.01 -19.83 28.93
C THR A 511 -6.44 -18.42 29.30
N ARG A 512 -5.74 -17.77 30.24
CA ARG A 512 -6.05 -16.41 30.67
C ARG A 512 -5.92 -15.40 29.53
N TYR A 513 -4.91 -15.57 28.69
CA TYR A 513 -4.69 -14.68 27.55
C TYR A 513 -5.80 -14.81 26.50
N VAL A 514 -6.24 -16.04 26.19
CA VAL A 514 -7.40 -16.27 25.31
C VAL A 514 -8.67 -15.68 25.91
N ASP A 515 -8.92 -15.85 27.22
CA ASP A 515 -10.08 -15.25 27.89
C ASP A 515 -10.07 -13.70 27.79
N LEU A 516 -8.90 -13.06 27.83
CA LEU A 516 -8.76 -11.62 27.62
C LEU A 516 -9.04 -11.22 26.17
N LEU A 517 -8.59 -12.02 25.21
CA LEU A 517 -8.88 -11.81 23.78
C LEU A 517 -10.38 -11.97 23.48
N ASP A 518 -11.04 -12.96 24.07
CA ASP A 518 -12.49 -13.16 23.91
C ASP A 518 -13.28 -11.97 24.46
N LYS A 519 -12.94 -11.49 25.67
CA LYS A 519 -13.57 -10.28 26.23
C LYS A 519 -13.35 -9.04 25.38
N TYR A 520 -12.17 -8.92 24.78
CA TYR A 520 -11.87 -7.81 23.89
C TYR A 520 -12.63 -7.95 22.56
N ARG A 521 -12.80 -9.16 22.02
CA ARG A 521 -13.67 -9.42 20.86
C ARG A 521 -15.11 -9.04 21.16
N ASP A 522 -15.64 -9.45 22.31
CA ASP A 522 -17.02 -9.16 22.69
C ASP A 522 -17.28 -7.63 22.78
N PHE A 523 -16.26 -6.85 23.17
CA PHE A 523 -16.32 -5.39 23.09
C PHE A 523 -16.30 -4.84 21.66
N LEU A 524 -15.56 -5.47 20.74
CA LEU A 524 -15.55 -5.06 19.33
C LEU A 524 -16.87 -5.36 18.63
N ASP A 525 -17.58 -6.38 19.09
CA ASP A 525 -18.88 -6.82 18.56
C ASP A 525 -20.07 -6.08 19.20
N SER A 526 -19.85 -5.28 20.25
CA SER A 526 -20.85 -4.46 20.95
C SER A 526 -20.94 -3.04 20.40
#